data_AF-A0A259D224-F1
#
_entry.id   AF-A0A259D224-F1
#
_cell.length_a   1.000
_cell.length_b   1.000
_cell.length_c   1.000
_cell.angle_alpha   90.00
_cell.angle_beta   90.00
_cell.angle_gamma   90.00
#
_symmetry.space_group_name_H-M   'P 1'
#
loop_
_entity.id
_entity.type
_entity.pdbx_description
1 polymer ?
#
loop_
_entity_poly.entity_id
_entity_poly.type
_entity_poly.pdbx_seq_one_letter_code
_entity_poly.pdbx_strand_id
1 'polypeptide(L)'
;MLIVRIKSMCKRAGISRIDAGTKGATVQFHNDKFANPAGLVEFIKAQGPAAKISGNKIVLMGEMKSESDRIKGAFNIARDLAEKIVKPKG
;
A
#
# COMPACT_ATOMS: atom_id res chain seq x y z
N MET A 1 -3.83 6.33 19.77
CA MET A 1 -4.99 6.48 18.86
C MET A 1 -4.64 6.51 17.35
N LEU A 2 -3.39 6.24 16.93
CA LEU A 2 -2.99 6.27 15.51
C LEU A 2 -3.42 5.00 14.74
N ILE A 3 -3.28 3.83 15.35
CA ILE A 3 -3.54 2.51 14.73
C ILE A 3 -4.97 2.38 14.19
N VAL A 4 -5.96 2.97 14.87
CA VAL A 4 -7.38 2.89 14.48
C VAL A 4 -7.63 3.64 13.15
N ARG A 5 -6.91 4.76 12.94
CA ARG A 5 -6.96 5.50 11.67
C ARG A 5 -6.30 4.70 10.54
N ILE A 6 -5.18 4.02 10.84
CA ILE A 6 -4.51 3.13 9.87
C ILE A 6 -5.45 2.01 9.45
N LYS A 7 -6.10 1.32 10.40
CA LYS A 7 -7.07 0.25 10.10
C LYS A 7 -8.24 0.74 9.25
N SER A 8 -8.77 1.92 9.55
CA SER A 8 -9.84 2.54 8.74
C SER A 8 -9.37 2.84 7.32
N MET A 9 -8.16 3.37 7.15
CA MET A 9 -7.57 3.64 5.83
C MET A 9 -7.28 2.36 5.05
N CYS A 10 -6.75 1.31 5.68
CA CYS A 10 -6.55 0.00 5.03
C CYS A 10 -7.88 -0.58 4.55
N LYS A 11 -8.95 -0.47 5.35
CA LYS A 11 -10.30 -0.90 4.96
C LYS A 11 -10.82 -0.11 3.75
N ARG A 12 -10.64 1.21 3.74
CA ARG A 12 -11.01 2.09 2.61
C ARG A 12 -10.17 1.80 1.37
N ALA A 13 -8.90 1.46 1.54
CA ALA A 13 -7.98 1.09 0.47
C ALA A 13 -8.16 -0.35 -0.02
N GLY A 14 -9.12 -1.11 0.51
CA GLY A 14 -9.29 -2.52 0.16
C GLY A 14 -8.02 -3.37 0.43
N ILE A 15 -7.20 -2.99 1.42
CA ILE A 15 -6.00 -3.72 1.80
C ILE A 15 -6.40 -4.79 2.81
N SER A 16 -6.18 -6.06 2.47
CA SER A 16 -6.40 -7.19 3.37
C SER A 16 -5.25 -7.35 4.36
N ARG A 17 -4.01 -7.12 3.91
CA ARG A 17 -2.81 -7.26 4.75
C ARG A 17 -1.72 -6.33 4.26
N ILE A 18 -1.01 -5.71 5.19
CA ILE A 18 0.24 -4.99 4.93
C ILE A 18 1.32 -5.55 5.85
N ASP A 19 2.47 -5.89 5.27
CA ASP A 19 3.59 -6.49 5.97
C ASP A 19 4.84 -5.65 5.67
N ALA A 20 5.29 -4.85 6.63
CA ALA A 20 6.47 -4.00 6.48
C ALA A 20 7.67 -4.68 7.15
N GLY A 21 8.66 -5.06 6.34
CA GLY A 21 9.94 -5.62 6.74
C GLY A 21 11.10 -4.65 6.56
N THR A 22 12.31 -5.09 6.89
CA THR A 22 13.53 -4.27 6.84
C THR A 22 13.92 -3.82 5.42
N LYS A 23 13.55 -4.62 4.40
CA LYS A 23 13.85 -4.37 2.98
C LYS A 23 12.69 -3.76 2.19
N GLY A 24 11.56 -3.49 2.85
CA GLY A 24 10.39 -2.95 2.16
C GLY A 24 9.08 -3.42 2.77
N ALA A 25 7.98 -3.27 2.04
CA ALA A 25 6.66 -3.68 2.48
C ALA A 25 5.92 -4.47 1.39
N THR A 26 5.15 -5.48 1.81
CA THR A 26 4.25 -6.24 0.95
C THR A 26 2.82 -5.88 1.27
N VAL A 27 2.03 -5.56 0.23
CA VAL A 27 0.62 -5.24 0.33
C VAL A 27 -0.18 -6.32 -0.37
N GLN A 28 -1.18 -6.86 0.32
CA GLN A 28 -2.16 -7.79 -0.23
C GLN A 28 -3.55 -7.15 -0.17
N PHE A 29 -4.27 -7.23 -1.29
CA PHE A 29 -5.60 -6.66 -1.42
C PHE A 29 -6.70 -7.63 -1.02
N HIS A 30 -7.85 -7.07 -0.65
CA HIS A 30 -9.03 -7.84 -0.34
C HIS A 30 -9.56 -8.54 -1.60
N ASN A 31 -9.91 -9.82 -1.49
CA ASN A 31 -10.21 -10.71 -2.62
C ASN A 31 -9.11 -10.77 -3.69
N ASP A 32 -7.86 -10.46 -3.33
CA ASP A 32 -6.73 -10.41 -4.26
C ASP A 32 -6.99 -9.50 -5.49
N LYS A 33 -7.90 -8.54 -5.33
CA LYS A 33 -8.32 -7.59 -6.37
C LYS A 33 -8.21 -6.17 -5.84
N PHE A 34 -7.60 -5.30 -6.64
CA PHE A 34 -7.60 -3.87 -6.36
C PHE A 34 -8.77 -3.20 -7.06
N ALA A 35 -9.58 -2.45 -6.30
CA ALA A 35 -10.83 -1.87 -6.81
C ALA A 35 -10.62 -0.90 -8.00
N ASN A 36 -9.47 -0.23 -8.08
CA ASN A 36 -9.14 0.71 -9.15
C ASN A 36 -7.80 0.35 -9.85
N PRO A 37 -7.80 -0.54 -10.85
CA PRO A 37 -6.55 -0.97 -11.52
C PRO A 37 -5.77 0.20 -12.15
N ALA A 38 -6.45 1.26 -12.62
CA ALA A 38 -5.76 2.46 -13.13
C ALA A 38 -4.99 3.19 -12.02
N GLY A 39 -5.60 3.36 -10.85
CA GLY A 39 -4.96 3.94 -9.67
C GLY A 39 -3.76 3.11 -9.18
N LEU A 40 -3.84 1.79 -9.31
CA LEU A 40 -2.71 0.89 -9.01
C LEU A 40 -1.55 1.09 -9.98
N VAL A 41 -1.83 1.18 -11.28
CA VAL A 41 -0.78 1.43 -12.29
C VAL A 41 -0.14 2.80 -12.06
N GLU A 42 -0.92 3.84 -11.75
CA GLU A 42 -0.37 5.14 -11.38
C GLU A 42 0.53 5.06 -10.13
N PHE A 43 0.11 4.31 -9.11
CA PHE A 43 0.89 4.12 -7.89
C PHE A 43 2.23 3.42 -8.16
N ILE A 44 2.20 2.34 -8.94
CA ILE A 44 3.42 1.62 -9.31
C ILE A 44 4.33 2.51 -10.16
N LYS A 45 3.77 3.26 -11.12
CA LYS A 45 4.53 4.21 -11.93
C LYS A 45 5.16 5.31 -11.07
N ALA A 46 4.47 5.79 -10.03
CA ALA A 46 4.99 6.80 -9.12
C ALA A 46 6.20 6.29 -8.31
N GLN A 47 6.16 5.03 -7.87
CA GLN A 47 7.29 4.42 -7.15
C GLN A 47 8.38 3.86 -8.06
N GLY A 48 8.08 3.70 -9.35
CA GLY A 48 9.02 3.24 -10.37
C GLY A 48 9.61 1.87 -10.02
N PRO A 49 10.94 1.69 -10.11
CA PRO A 49 11.58 0.38 -9.91
C PRO A 49 11.45 -0.14 -8.47
N ALA A 50 11.08 0.71 -7.51
CA ALA A 50 10.86 0.31 -6.13
C ALA A 50 9.53 -0.45 -5.92
N ALA A 51 8.59 -0.41 -6.87
CA ALA A 51 7.33 -1.16 -6.78
C ALA A 51 7.30 -2.32 -7.77
N LYS A 52 7.06 -3.52 -7.26
CA LYS A 52 6.96 -4.75 -8.05
C LYS A 52 5.64 -5.46 -7.79
N ILE A 53 4.98 -5.90 -8.85
CA ILE A 53 3.82 -6.80 -8.74
C ILE A 53 4.35 -8.23 -8.63
N SER A 54 3.88 -8.96 -7.64
CA SER A 54 4.17 -10.38 -7.43
C SER A 54 2.88 -11.15 -7.25
N GLY A 55 2.40 -11.77 -8.33
CA GLY A 55 1.06 -12.36 -8.38
C GLY A 55 -0.02 -11.30 -8.11
N ASN A 56 -0.82 -11.51 -7.07
CA ASN A 56 -1.88 -10.57 -6.65
C ASN A 56 -1.45 -9.63 -5.50
N LYS A 57 -0.16 -9.54 -5.23
CA LYS A 57 0.42 -8.70 -4.18
C LYS A 57 1.35 -7.66 -4.79
N ILE A 58 1.53 -6.55 -4.08
CA ILE A 58 2.55 -5.56 -4.40
C ILE A 58 3.67 -5.69 -3.39
N VAL A 59 4.90 -5.75 -3.88
CA VAL A 59 6.11 -5.65 -3.09
C VAL A 59 6.74 -4.28 -3.36
N LEU A 60 6.84 -3.47 -2.32
CA LEU A 60 7.49 -2.17 -2.33
C LEU A 60 8.84 -2.34 -1.66
N MET A 61 9.91 -2.10 -2.41
CA MET A 61 11.28 -2.12 -1.90
C MET A 61 11.61 -0.78 -1.28
N GLY A 62 12.24 -0.79 -0.11
CA GLY A 62 12.65 0.42 0.59
C GLY A 62 13.36 0.10 1.90
N GLU A 63 14.37 0.87 2.27
CA GLU A 63 15.08 0.67 3.53
C GLU A 63 14.22 1.16 4.71
N MET A 64 13.71 0.23 5.52
CA MET A 64 12.99 0.53 6.75
C MET A 64 13.80 -0.01 7.93
N LYS A 65 14.80 0.78 8.37
CA LYS A 65 15.80 0.36 9.36
C LYS A 65 15.21 0.25 10.76
N SER A 66 14.38 1.21 11.16
CA SER A 66 13.74 1.22 12.48
C SER A 66 12.30 0.72 12.42
N GLU A 67 11.78 0.29 13.57
CA GLU A 67 10.36 -0.05 13.70
C GLU A 67 9.44 1.13 13.39
N SER A 68 9.84 2.33 13.80
CA SER A 68 9.14 3.58 13.48
C SER A 68 9.04 3.80 11.97
N ASP A 69 10.10 3.50 11.21
CA ASP A 69 10.08 3.60 9.75
C ASP A 69 9.14 2.57 9.12
N ARG A 70 9.11 1.35 9.65
CA ARG A 70 8.18 0.31 9.20
C ARG A 70 6.73 0.74 9.40
N ILE A 71 6.39 1.30 10.57
CA ILE A 71 5.04 1.79 10.87
C ILE A 71 4.66 2.98 9.98
N LYS A 72 5.55 3.97 9.84
CA LYS A 72 5.32 5.14 8.99
C LYS A 72 5.21 4.76 7.51
N GLY A 73 6.08 3.86 7.05
CA GLY A 73 6.06 3.34 5.68
C GLY A 73 4.75 2.63 5.38
N ALA A 74 4.33 1.69 6.23
CA ALA A 74 3.05 1.01 6.09
C ALA A 74 1.87 1.99 6.06
N PHE A 75 1.89 3.01 6.93
CA PHE A 75 0.85 4.04 6.95
C PHE A 75 0.80 4.86 5.66
N ASN A 76 1.94 5.34 5.17
CA ASN A 76 2.03 6.13 3.95
C ASN A 76 1.54 5.33 2.74
N ILE A 77 1.96 4.07 2.64
CA ILE A 77 1.50 3.16 1.58
C ILE A 77 -0.02 2.98 1.62
N ALA A 78 -0.59 2.70 2.79
CA ALA A 78 -2.02 2.53 2.95
C ALA A 78 -2.81 3.81 2.60
N ARG A 79 -2.27 4.98 2.98
CA ARG A 79 -2.88 6.28 2.66
C ARG A 79 -2.85 6.55 1.16
N ASP A 80 -1.69 6.41 0.53
CA ASP A 80 -1.51 6.72 -0.88
C ASP A 80 -2.36 5.77 -1.75
N LEU A 81 -2.45 4.48 -1.39
CA LEU A 81 -3.38 3.53 -2.03
C LEU A 81 -4.85 3.87 -1.79
N ALA A 82 -5.23 4.33 -0.59
CA ALA A 82 -6.60 4.78 -0.30
C ALA A 82 -7.00 5.97 -1.18
N GLU A 83 -6.10 6.93 -1.38
CA GLU A 83 -6.34 8.09 -2.25
C GLU A 83 -6.55 7.68 -3.72
N LYS A 84 -5.83 6.67 -4.18
CA LYS A 84 -5.96 6.13 -5.55
C LYS A 84 -7.25 5.32 -5.76
N ILE A 85 -7.89 4.82 -4.70
CA ILE A 85 -9.21 4.15 -4.79
C ILE A 85 -10.35 5.16 -4.77
N VAL A 86 -10.26 6.18 -3.93
CA VAL A 86 -11.37 7.14 -3.72
C VAL A 86 -11.48 8.17 -4.84
N LYS A 87 -10.44 8.39 -5.64
CA LYS A 87 -10.54 9.19 -6.87
C LYS A 87 -10.85 8.29 -8.06
N PRO A 88 -12.12 8.10 -8.46
CA PRO A 88 -12.40 7.83 -9.86
C PRO A 88 -11.98 9.10 -10.60
N LYS A 89 -10.95 9.02 -11.45
CA LYS A 89 -10.88 9.95 -12.58
C LYS A 89 -11.93 9.45 -13.56
N GLY A 90 -13.12 10.03 -13.47
CA GLY A 90 -14.29 9.70 -14.27
C GLY A 90 -15.52 10.31 -13.63
#